data_AF-A0A653DSL4-F1
#
_entry.id   AF-A0A653DSL4-F1
#
_cell.length_a   1.000
_cell.length_b   1.000
_cell.length_c   1.000
_cell.angle_alpha   90.00
_cell.angle_beta   90.00
_cell.angle_gamma   90.00
#
_symmetry.space_group_name_H-M   'P 1'
#
loop_
_entity.id
_entity.type
_entity.pdbx_description
1 polymer ?
#
loop_
_entity_poly.entity_id
_entity_poly.type
_entity_poly.pdbx_seq_one_letter_code
_entity_poly.pdbx_strand_id
1 'polypeptide(L)' 'MCDDDVAALVIDNGSGICKAGFAGDDNPRVLFPSLVGRPKHVGVLVGMGRKDAYVGDEAQNKRGR' A
#
# COMPACT_ATOMS: atom_id res chain seq x y z
N MET A 1 -36.46 -2.15 -0.03
CA MET A 1 -36.08 -1.14 0.99
C MET A 1 -34.57 -1.19 1.02
N CYS A 2 -33.97 -0.11 0.47
CA CYS A 2 -32.56 0.21 0.20
C CYS A 2 -31.52 -0.91 0.21
N ASP A 3 -30.89 -1.13 -0.96
CA ASP A 3 -29.52 -1.64 -1.07
C ASP A 3 -28.64 -0.92 -0.04
N ASP A 4 -28.12 -1.68 0.91
CA ASP A 4 -27.17 -1.20 1.91
C ASP A 4 -26.03 -0.41 1.23
N ASP A 5 -25.69 0.74 1.81
CA ASP A 5 -24.82 1.81 1.27
C ASP A 5 -23.41 1.33 0.82
N VAL A 6 -23.30 0.71 -0.36
CA VAL A 6 -21.99 0.39 -0.95
C VAL A 6 -21.40 1.66 -1.56
N ALA A 7 -20.59 2.36 -0.77
CA ALA A 7 -19.79 3.48 -1.25
C ALA A 7 -18.70 3.01 -2.22
N ALA A 8 -18.66 3.62 -3.42
CA ALA A 8 -17.64 3.30 -4.41
C ALA A 8 -16.23 3.64 -3.90
N LEU A 9 -15.24 2.81 -4.25
CA LEU A 9 -13.83 3.10 -3.98
C LEU A 9 -13.22 3.89 -5.15
N VAL A 10 -12.45 4.91 -4.81
CA VAL A 10 -11.64 5.67 -5.77
C VAL A 10 -10.17 5.34 -5.52
N ILE A 11 -9.46 4.89 -6.55
CA ILE A 11 -8.03 4.57 -6.49
C ILE A 11 -7.29 5.34 -7.58
N ASP A 12 -6.49 6.32 -7.17
CA ASP A 12 -5.60 7.09 -8.04
C ASP A 12 -4.21 6.43 -8.04
N ASN A 13 -3.88 5.76 -9.14
CA ASN A 13 -2.63 5.03 -9.34
C ASN A 13 -1.51 5.96 -9.83
N GLY A 14 -1.12 6.92 -8.99
CA GLY A 14 0.02 7.79 -9.26
C GLY A 14 1.35 7.02 -9.27
N SER A 15 2.31 7.47 -10.09
CA SER A 15 3.64 6.82 -10.21
C SER A 15 4.53 6.96 -8.98
N GLY A 16 4.36 8.04 -8.20
CA GLY A 16 5.08 8.25 -6.94
C GLY A 16 4.28 7.83 -5.70
N ILE A 17 3.02 8.25 -5.64
CA ILE A 17 2.10 8.02 -4.52
C ILE A 17 0.79 7.48 -5.06
N CYS A 18 0.31 6.37 -4.48
CA CYS A 18 -1.05 5.88 -4.67
C CYS A 18 -1.95 6.52 -3.61
N LYS A 19 -3.13 6.96 -4.02
CA LYS A 19 -4.14 7.55 -3.12
C LYS A 19 -5.42 6.74 -3.25
N ALA A 20 -6.08 6.47 -2.13
CA ALA A 20 -7.37 5.78 -2.14
C ALA A 20 -8.32 6.35 -1.09
N GLY A 21 -9.62 6.25 -1.36
CA GLY A 21 -10.70 6.73 -0.50
C GLY A 21 -12.08 6.30 -1.02
N PHE A 22 -13.15 6.75 -0.37
CA PHE A 22 -14.51 6.52 -0.84
C PHE A 22 -14.98 7.69 -1.72
N ALA A 23 -15.81 7.39 -2.71
CA ALA A 23 -16.44 8.41 -3.54
C ALA A 23 -17.30 9.33 -2.67
N GLY A 24 -17.12 10.64 -2.81
CA GLY A 24 -17.80 11.66 -2.01
C GLY A 24 -17.00 12.17 -0.80
N ASP A 25 -15.89 11.51 -0.41
CA ASP A 25 -14.96 12.06 0.57
C ASP A 25 -14.27 13.31 0.00
N ASP A 26 -14.07 14.34 0.83
CA ASP A 26 -13.38 15.57 0.43
C ASP A 26 -11.89 15.34 0.10
N ASN A 27 -11.29 14.29 0.68
CA ASN A 27 -9.87 13.97 0.57
C ASN A 27 -9.67 12.45 0.55
N PRO A 28 -8.58 11.94 -0.07
CA PRO A 28 -8.25 10.51 0.03
C PRO A 28 -8.02 10.10 1.49
N ARG A 29 -8.51 8.91 1.84
CA ARG A 29 -8.35 8.35 3.19
C ARG A 29 -6.96 7.78 3.45
N VAL A 30 -6.26 7.37 2.39
CA VAL A 30 -4.91 6.85 2.49
C VAL A 30 -4.07 7.34 1.31
N LEU A 31 -2.80 7.60 1.63
CA LEU A 31 -1.74 7.86 0.66
C LEU A 31 -0.58 6.94 1.01
N PHE A 32 -0.01 6.24 0.04
CA PHE A 32 1.19 5.43 0.27
C PHE A 32 2.10 5.46 -0.96
N PRO A 33 3.43 5.30 -0.78
CA PRO A 33 4.37 5.19 -1.89
C PRO A 33 3.97 4.09 -2.86
N SER A 34 3.99 4.38 -4.17
CA SER A 34 3.75 3.41 -5.23
C SER A 34 4.98 2.50 -5.43
N LEU A 35 5.33 1.76 -4.38
CA LEU A 35 6.56 0.98 -4.28
C LEU A 35 6.27 -0.45 -3.83
N VAL A 36 6.88 -1.41 -4.52
CA VAL A 36 6.98 -2.80 -4.08
C VAL A 36 8.45 -3.13 -3.86
N GLY A 37 8.82 -3.48 -2.63
CA GLY A 37 10.15 -3.92 -2.25
C GLY A 37 10.22 -5.45 -2.15
N ARG A 38 11.22 -6.08 -2.76
CA ARG A 38 11.47 -7.53 -2.62
C ARG A 38 12.77 -7.77 -1.86
N PRO A 39 12.82 -8.72 -0.90
CA PRO A 39 14.06 -9.06 -0.21
C PRO A 39 15.12 -9.56 -1.20
N LYS A 40 16.32 -8.97 -1.18
CA LYS A 40 17.45 -9.40 -2.01
C LYS A 40 18.09 -10.71 -1.52
N HIS A 41 18.13 -10.90 -0.20
CA HIS A 41 18.74 -12.06 0.44
C HIS A 41 17.69 -12.81 1.25
N VAL A 42 17.20 -13.91 0.67
CA VAL A 42 16.16 -14.74 1.28
C VAL A 42 16.78 -15.55 2.43
N GLY A 43 16.25 -15.43 3.65
CA GLY A 43 16.62 -16.28 4.79
C GLY A 43 17.78 -15.80 5.66
N VAL A 44 18.33 -14.60 5.45
CA VAL A 44 19.46 -14.08 6.26
C VAL A 44 18.97 -13.33 7.51
N LEU A 45 17.80 -12.68 7.48
CA LEU A 45 17.25 -12.01 8.66
C LEU A 45 16.51 -13.01 9.56
N VAL A 46 17.15 -13.43 10.64
CA VAL A 46 16.53 -14.18 11.73
C VAL A 46 15.48 -13.29 12.42
N GLY A 47 14.24 -13.77 12.57
CA GLY A 47 13.17 -13.08 13.30
C GLY A 47 12.23 -12.19 12.46
N MET A 48 12.56 -11.88 11.20
CA MET A 48 11.58 -11.35 10.25
C MET A 48 10.93 -12.51 9.53
N GLY A 49 9.60 -12.65 9.66
CA GLY A 49 8.83 -13.62 8.88
C GLY A 49 9.19 -13.50 7.39
N ARG A 50 9.33 -14.65 6.72
CA ARG A 50 9.70 -14.75 5.31
C ARG A 50 8.57 -14.14 4.46
N LYS A 51 8.62 -12.83 4.21
CA LYS A 51 7.70 -12.14 3.29
C LYS A 51 8.34 -12.08 1.90
N ASP A 52 7.56 -12.39 0.87
CA ASP A 52 8.01 -12.32 -0.52
C ASP A 52 8.07 -10.89 -1.07
N ALA A 53 7.27 -9.99 -0.49
CA ALA A 53 7.24 -8.58 -0.85
C ALA A 53 6.83 -7.67 0.33
N TYR A 54 7.19 -6.40 0.20
CA TYR A 54 6.77 -5.28 1.02
C TYR A 54 6.13 -4.24 0.10
N VAL A 55 5.15 -3.48 0.60
CA VAL A 55 4.43 -2.47 -0.21
C VAL A 55 4.39 -1.14 0.57
N GLY A 56 4.39 -0.02 -0.14
CA GLY A 56 4.20 1.30 0.45
C GLY A 56 5.32 1.66 1.44
N ASP A 57 4.92 2.20 2.58
CA ASP A 57 5.85 2.66 3.62
C ASP A 57 6.75 1.52 4.14
N GLU A 58 6.23 0.28 4.22
CA GLU A 58 7.05 -0.87 4.63
C GLU A 58 8.19 -1.12 3.65
N ALA A 59 7.93 -1.01 2.34
CA ALA A 59 8.95 -1.15 1.31
C ALA A 59 9.96 0.01 1.36
N GLN A 60 9.49 1.22 1.62
CA GLN A 60 10.35 2.40 1.70
C GLN A 60 11.28 2.35 2.92
N ASN A 61 10.76 1.98 4.09
CA ASN A 61 11.51 1.89 5.34
C ASN A 61 12.56 0.76 5.33
N LYS A 62 12.31 -0.30 4.56
CA LYS A 62 13.22 -1.45 4.41
C LYS A 62 14.11 -1.37 3.18
N ARG A 63 14.16 -0.21 2.51
CA ARG A 63 15.03 0.00 1.36
C ARG A 63 16.49 -0.01 1.79
N GLY A 64 17.20 -1.11 1.50
CA GLY A 64 18.65 -1.19 1.69
C GLY A 64 19.34 -0.11 0.86
N ARG A 65 20.00 0.83 1.53
CA ARG A 65 20.92 1.79 0.90
C ARG A 65 22.30 1.16 0.76
#